data_AF-A0A2M7GZG2-F1
#
_entry.id   AF-A0A2M7GZG2-F1
#
_cell.length_a   1.000
_cell.length_b   1.000
_cell.length_c   1.000
_cell.angle_alpha   90.00
_cell.angle_beta   90.00
_cell.angle_gamma   90.00
#
_symmetry.space_group_name_H-M   'P 1'
#
loop_
_entity.id
_entity.type
_entity.pdbx_description
1 polymer ?
#
loop_
_entity_poly.entity_id
_entity_poly.type
_entity_poly.pdbx_seq_one_letter_code
_entity_poly.pdbx_strand_id
1 'polypeptide(L)'
;KADEFIRCYFEKYGRVKEYFQGTLEKAMKDIYVSTILGRRRYIPDLKSKNPTVRKFAERAAINMPVQGSSADILKLAMVKIEKDLTKNNLKSMM
;
A
#
# COMPACT_ATOMS: atom_id res chain seq x y z
N LYS A 1 0.63 -18.34 22.03
CA LYS A 1 1.99 -18.04 21.47
C LYS A 1 1.86 -17.04 20.31
N ALA A 2 2.92 -16.35 19.86
CA ALA A 2 2.80 -15.32 18.80
C ALA A 2 2.22 -15.87 17.47
N ASP A 3 2.60 -17.08 17.07
CA ASP A 3 2.10 -17.72 15.84
C ASP A 3 0.60 -18.02 15.88
N GLU A 4 0.09 -18.37 17.06
CA GLU A 4 -1.32 -18.65 17.29
C GLU A 4 -2.15 -17.37 17.13
N PHE A 5 -1.65 -16.23 17.59
CA PHE A 5 -2.29 -14.94 17.38
C PHE A 5 -2.38 -14.59 15.88
N ILE A 6 -1.29 -14.78 15.13
CA ILE A 6 -1.28 -14.55 13.68
C ILE A 6 -2.28 -15.45 12.97
N ARG A 7 -2.35 -16.73 13.36
CA ARG A 7 -3.33 -17.68 12.81
C ARG A 7 -4.76 -17.22 13.08
N CYS A 8 -5.11 -16.94 14.34
CA CYS A 8 -6.45 -16.49 14.72
C CYS A 8 -6.82 -15.15 14.05
N TYR A 9 -5.84 -14.25 13.86
CA TYR A 9 -6.05 -13.00 13.13
C TYR A 9 -6.47 -13.26 11.69
N PHE A 10 -5.75 -14.12 10.95
CA PHE A 10 -6.11 -14.42 9.56
C PHE A 10 -7.37 -15.27 9.43
N GLU A 11 -7.69 -16.12 10.41
CA GLU A 11 -8.97 -16.83 10.47
C GLU A 11 -10.13 -15.85 10.64
N LYS A 12 -9.99 -14.87 11.53
CA LYS A 12 -11.00 -13.82 11.76
C LYS A 12 -11.11 -12.84 10.58
N TYR A 13 -9.98 -12.50 9.96
CA TYR A 13 -9.89 -11.51 8.89
C TYR A 13 -9.44 -12.15 7.56
N GLY A 14 -10.20 -13.12 7.06
CA GLY A 14 -9.88 -13.88 5.85
C GLY A 14 -9.57 -13.02 4.62
N ARG A 15 -10.29 -11.90 4.44
CA ARG A 15 -10.04 -10.95 3.34
C ARG A 15 -8.67 -10.27 3.40
N VAL A 16 -8.09 -10.13 4.59
CA VAL A 16 -6.71 -9.62 4.74
C VAL A 16 -5.72 -10.65 4.21
N LYS A 17 -5.95 -11.95 4.47
CA LYS A 17 -5.13 -13.02 3.92
C LYS A 17 -5.22 -13.08 2.39
N GLU A 18 -6.43 -12.97 1.84
CA GLU A 18 -6.67 -12.89 0.39
C GLU A 18 -5.93 -11.69 -0.23
N TYR A 19 -5.98 -10.52 0.40
CA TYR A 19 -5.25 -9.34 -0.05
C TYR A 19 -3.73 -9.58 -0.09
N PHE A 20 -3.16 -10.19 0.94
CA PHE A 20 -1.72 -10.50 0.99
C PHE A 20 -1.32 -11.41 -0.17
N GLN A 21 -2.05 -12.51 -0.35
CA GLN A 21 -1.77 -13.50 -1.40
C GLN A 21 -1.93 -12.89 -2.80
N GLY A 22 -3.08 -12.28 -3.08
CA GLY A 22 -3.36 -11.70 -4.40
C GLY A 22 -2.43 -10.54 -4.76
N THR A 23 -2.00 -9.74 -3.78
CA THR A 23 -1.03 -8.66 -4.02
C THR A 23 0.34 -9.22 -4.37
N LEU A 24 0.82 -10.23 -3.64
CA LEU A 24 2.11 -10.85 -3.93
C LEU A 24 2.11 -11.56 -5.28
N GLU A 25 1.06 -12.30 -5.63
CA GLU A 25 0.93 -12.97 -6.92
C GLU A 25 1.02 -11.98 -8.09
N LYS A 26 0.27 -10.87 -8.02
CA LYS A 26 0.34 -9.79 -9.02
C LYS A 26 1.73 -9.16 -9.06
N ALA A 27 2.30 -8.85 -7.91
CA ALA A 27 3.62 -8.23 -7.82
C ALA A 27 4.72 -9.12 -8.40
N MET A 28 4.65 -10.44 -8.20
CA MET A 28 5.59 -11.41 -8.76
C MET A 28 5.49 -11.50 -10.29
N LYS A 29 4.27 -11.43 -10.82
CA LYS A 29 4.01 -11.43 -12.26
C LYS A 29 4.48 -10.14 -12.92
N ASP A 30 4.04 -9.01 -12.38
CA ASP A 30 4.18 -7.69 -13.02
C ASP A 30 5.45 -6.95 -12.59
N ILE A 31 6.17 -7.42 -11.56
CA ILE A 31 7.35 -6.81 -10.93
C ILE A 31 7.13 -5.38 -10.40
N TYR A 32 5.87 -4.97 -10.23
CA TYR A 32 5.47 -3.74 -9.57
C TYR A 32 4.14 -3.91 -8.83
N VAL A 33 3.85 -2.96 -7.96
CA VAL A 33 2.53 -2.79 -7.34
C VAL A 33 2.04 -1.36 -7.56
N SER A 34 0.73 -1.13 -7.47
CA SER A 34 0.12 0.17 -7.67
C SER A 34 -0.83 0.58 -6.55
N THR A 35 -0.96 1.88 -6.33
CA THR A 35 -2.00 2.45 -5.46
C THR A 35 -3.38 2.42 -6.14
N ILE A 36 -4.42 2.76 -5.40
CA ILE A 36 -5.81 2.88 -5.91
C ILE A 36 -5.90 3.91 -7.05
N LEU A 37 -5.05 4.95 -7.05
CA LEU A 37 -4.97 5.95 -8.12
C LEU A 37 -3.96 5.61 -9.21
N GLY A 38 -3.39 4.41 -9.21
CA GLY A 38 -2.52 3.92 -10.28
C GLY A 38 -1.04 4.31 -10.17
N ARG A 39 -0.59 4.98 -9.10
CA ARG A 39 0.85 5.24 -8.91
C ARG A 39 1.58 3.92 -8.67
N ARG A 40 2.64 3.66 -9.43
CA ARG A 40 3.39 2.39 -9.39
C ARG A 40 4.68 2.49 -8.58
N ARG A 41 5.06 1.36 -7.95
CA ARG A 41 6.42 1.12 -7.42
C ARG A 41 6.91 -0.21 -7.98
N TYR A 42 8.01 -0.15 -8.72
CA TYR A 42 8.70 -1.33 -9.20
C TYR A 42 9.50 -1.98 -8.08
N ILE A 43 9.43 -3.31 -8.00
CA ILE A 43 10.08 -4.11 -6.97
C ILE A 43 10.75 -5.32 -7.64
N PRO A 44 11.82 -5.13 -8.43
CA PRO A 44 12.50 -6.22 -9.15
C PRO A 44 13.10 -7.26 -8.19
N ASP A 45 13.41 -6.85 -6.96
CA ASP A 45 13.95 -7.70 -5.89
C ASP A 45 13.04 -8.87 -5.49
N LEU A 46 11.77 -8.86 -5.90
CA LEU A 46 10.87 -10.01 -5.79
C LEU A 46 11.40 -11.26 -6.51
N LYS A 47 12.22 -11.07 -7.56
CA LYS A 47 12.88 -12.17 -8.28
C LYS A 47 14.29 -12.48 -7.75
N SER A 48 14.72 -11.87 -6.65
CA SER A 48 16.04 -12.10 -6.08
C SER A 48 16.21 -13.55 -5.62
N LYS A 49 17.37 -14.14 -5.91
CA LYS A 49 17.77 -15.45 -5.39
C LYS A 49 18.07 -15.40 -3.88
N ASN A 50 18.42 -14.22 -3.35
CA ASN A 50 18.67 -14.03 -1.92
C ASN A 50 17.35 -14.02 -1.13
N PRO A 51 17.11 -14.99 -0.23
CA PRO A 51 15.85 -15.09 0.51
C PRO A 51 15.55 -13.88 1.39
N THR A 52 16.57 -13.24 1.98
CA THR A 52 16.40 -12.07 2.86
C THR A 52 15.92 -10.87 2.06
N VAL A 53 16.54 -10.63 0.89
CA VAL A 53 16.14 -9.55 -0.03
C VAL A 53 14.72 -9.78 -0.53
N ARG A 54 14.41 -11.02 -0.96
CA ARG A 54 13.06 -11.37 -1.44
C ARG A 54 11.99 -11.18 -0.37
N LYS A 55 12.22 -11.64 0.86
CA LYS A 55 11.27 -11.43 1.98
C LYS A 55 11.05 -9.96 2.31
N PHE A 56 12.09 -9.12 2.18
CA PHE A 56 11.93 -7.68 2.33
C PHE A 56 11.07 -7.09 1.20
N ALA A 57 11.34 -7.49 -0.04
CA ALA A 57 10.58 -7.09 -1.22
C ALA A 57 9.09 -7.49 -1.12
N GLU A 58 8.79 -8.70 -0.64
CA GLU A 58 7.42 -9.18 -0.40
C GLU A 58 6.67 -8.27 0.59
N ARG A 59 7.30 -7.94 1.72
CA ARG A 59 6.69 -7.00 2.70
C ARG A 59 6.49 -5.61 2.11
N ALA A 60 7.45 -5.12 1.33
CA ALA A 60 7.34 -3.83 0.66
C ALA A 60 6.19 -3.82 -0.38
N ALA A 61 6.01 -4.92 -1.11
CA ALA A 61 4.94 -5.07 -2.10
C ALA A 61 3.55 -5.07 -1.47
N ILE A 62 3.37 -5.72 -0.31
CA ILE A 62 2.09 -5.72 0.42
C ILE A 62 1.77 -4.35 0.99
N ASN A 63 2.77 -3.66 1.55
CA ASN A 63 2.56 -2.40 2.27
C ASN A 63 2.43 -1.19 1.35
N MET A 64 3.12 -1.18 0.21
CA MET A 64 3.15 -0.01 -0.67
C MET A 64 1.76 0.41 -1.17
N PRO A 65 0.86 -0.49 -1.63
CA PRO A 65 -0.47 -0.08 -2.05
C PRO A 65 -1.27 0.57 -0.93
N VAL A 66 -1.17 0.05 0.31
CA VAL A 66 -1.88 0.61 1.48
C VAL A 66 -1.35 2.01 1.79
N GLN A 67 -0.05 2.13 2.07
CA GLN A 67 0.57 3.42 2.44
C GLN A 67 0.46 4.44 1.30
N GLY A 68 0.72 3.99 0.08
CA GLY A 68 0.68 4.84 -1.10
C GLY A 68 -0.72 5.37 -1.38
N SER A 69 -1.75 4.52 -1.26
CA SER A 69 -3.12 4.97 -1.47
C SER A 69 -3.57 5.97 -0.39
N SER A 70 -3.15 5.78 0.86
CA SER A 70 -3.40 6.79 1.91
C SER A 70 -2.73 8.12 1.58
N ALA A 71 -1.48 8.10 1.10
CA ALA A 71 -0.77 9.31 0.68
C ALA A 71 -1.44 9.99 -0.53
N ASP A 72 -2.02 9.20 -1.43
CA ASP A 72 -2.77 9.71 -2.59
C ASP A 72 -4.04 10.42 -2.18
N ILE A 73 -4.82 9.80 -1.29
CA ILE A 73 -6.05 10.36 -0.75
C ILE A 73 -5.75 11.68 -0.04
N LEU A 74 -4.72 11.70 0.81
CA LEU A 74 -4.32 12.91 1.52
C LEU A 74 -3.94 14.02 0.54
N LYS A 75 -3.08 13.75 -0.44
CA LYS A 75 -2.67 14.76 -1.43
C LYS A 75 -3.83 15.31 -2.25
N LEU A 76 -4.81 14.47 -2.60
CA LEU A 76 -6.02 14.94 -3.27
C LEU A 76 -6.87 15.84 -2.36
N ALA A 77 -7.03 15.45 -1.08
CA ALA A 77 -7.78 16.24 -0.11
C ALA A 77 -7.13 17.61 0.11
N MET A 78 -5.80 17.63 0.28
CA MET A 78 -4.98 18.83 0.38
C MET A 78 -5.27 19.82 -0.75
N VAL A 79 -5.18 19.39 -2.01
CA VAL A 79 -5.45 20.25 -3.18
C VAL A 79 -6.89 20.76 -3.22
N LYS A 80 -7.86 19.96 -2.75
CA LYS A 80 -9.28 20.39 -2.70
C LYS A 80 -9.50 21.45 -1.62
N ILE A 81 -8.96 21.22 -0.43
CA ILE A 81 -9.07 22.15 0.70
C ILE A 81 -8.45 23.50 0.33
N GLU A 82 -7.27 23.51 -0.29
CA GLU A 82 -6.61 24.75 -0.73
C GLU A 82 -7.46 25.55 -1.73
N LYS A 83 -8.11 24.88 -2.67
CA LYS A 83 -9.04 25.51 -3.62
C LYS A 83 -10.26 26.10 -2.91
N ASP A 84 -10.80 25.40 -1.92
CA ASP A 84 -11.96 25.86 -1.16
C ASP A 84 -11.60 27.05 -0.25
N LEU A 85 -10.42 27.05 0.38
CA LEU A 85 -9.92 28.19 1.16
C LEU A 85 -9.80 29.44 0.29
N THR A 86 -9.14 29.30 -0.87
CA THR A 86 -8.98 30.38 -1.85
C THR A 86 -10.35 30.90 -2.33
N LYS A 87 -11.26 30.00 -2.71
CA LYS A 87 -12.60 30.35 -3.21
C LYS A 87 -13.42 31.14 -2.19
N ASN A 88 -13.27 30.82 -0.90
CA ASN A 88 -13.99 31.47 0.19
C ASN A 88 -13.23 32.68 0.77
N ASN A 89 -12.10 33.10 0.17
CA ASN A 89 -11.25 34.20 0.65
C ASN A 89 -10.84 34.04 2.14
N LEU A 90 -10.61 32.80 2.57
CA LEU A 90 -10.20 32.49 3.94
C LEU A 90 -8.69 32.72 4.10
N LYS A 91 -8.28 33.24 5.26
CA LYS A 91 -6.86 33.52 5.57
C LYS A 91 -6.10 32.32 6.13
N SER A 92 -6.80 31.27 6.54
CA SER A 92 -6.19 30.02 7.02
C SER A 92 -5.42 29.33 5.90
N MET A 93 -4.31 28.67 6.24
CA MET A 93 -3.47 27.91 5.31
C MET A 93 -3.57 26.41 5.60
N MET A 94 -3.27 25.61 4.58
CA MET A 94 -3.34 24.15 4.62
C MET A 94 -1.97 23.52 4.85
#